data_AF-A0AAW8ALQ3-F1
#
_entry.id   AF-A0AAW8ALQ3-F1
#
_cell.length_a   1.000
_cell.length_b   1.000
_cell.length_c   1.000
_cell.angle_alpha   90.00
_cell.angle_beta   90.00
_cell.angle_gamma   90.00
#
_symmetry.space_group_name_H-M   'P 1'
#
loop_
_entity.id
_entity.type
_entity.pdbx_description
1 polymer ?
#
loop_
_entity_poly.entity_id
_entity_poly.type
_entity_poly.pdbx_seq_one_letter_code
_entity_poly.pdbx_strand_id
1 'polypeptide(L)'
;AVIDGTDATMLSGESANGKYPRESVRTMATVNKNAQTMLKEYGRLHPERYDKSTVTEVVAASVKNAAEAMDIKLIVALTESGNT
;
A
#
# COMPACT_ATOMS: atom_id res chain seq x y z
N ALA A 1 -2.80 11.62 3.12
CA ALA A 1 -2.42 10.90 1.90
C ALA A 1 -2.38 9.39 2.11
N VAL A 2 -1.44 8.85 2.89
CA VAL A 2 -1.34 7.38 3.12
C VAL A 2 -2.56 6.83 3.87
N ILE A 3 -2.98 7.47 4.96
CA ILE A 3 -4.17 7.06 5.73
C ILE A 3 -5.45 7.15 4.87
N ASP A 4 -5.47 8.10 3.94
CA ASP A 4 -6.59 8.31 3.00
C ASP A 4 -6.60 7.25 1.88
N GLY A 5 -5.59 6.37 1.80
CA GLY A 5 -5.55 5.25 0.86
C GLY A 5 -4.81 5.54 -0.45
N THR A 6 -3.86 6.48 -0.50
CA THR A 6 -3.03 6.67 -1.70
C THR A 6 -2.05 5.51 -1.89
N ASP A 7 -1.89 5.06 -3.13
CA ASP A 7 -0.91 4.03 -3.49
C ASP A 7 0.52 4.57 -3.54
N ALA A 8 0.69 5.87 -3.83
CA ALA A 8 1.99 6.48 -4.02
C ALA A 8 2.05 7.91 -3.50
N THR A 9 3.20 8.26 -2.94
CA THR A 9 3.57 9.64 -2.58
C THR A 9 4.75 10.08 -3.44
N MET A 10 4.71 11.31 -3.93
CA MET A 10 5.73 11.85 -4.82
C MET A 10 6.44 13.05 -4.19
N LEU A 11 7.74 13.18 -4.44
CA LEU A 11 8.52 14.38 -4.20
C LEU A 11 8.84 15.03 -5.56
N SER A 12 8.65 16.34 -5.67
CA SER A 12 8.86 17.09 -6.90
C SER A 12 10.16 17.90 -6.81
N GLY A 13 10.07 19.19 -6.51
CA GLY A 13 11.24 20.06 -6.36
C GLY A 13 12.15 19.66 -5.20
N GLU A 14 11.59 18.99 -4.20
CA GLU A 14 12.28 18.53 -3.00
C GLU A 14 13.37 17.50 -3.31
N SER A 15 13.15 16.65 -4.32
CA SER A 15 14.11 15.66 -4.81
C SER A 15 14.87 16.16 -6.04
N ALA A 16 14.23 16.94 -6.91
CA ALA A 16 14.83 17.39 -8.18
C ALA A 16 15.89 18.48 -8.00
N ASN A 17 15.60 19.52 -7.20
CA ASN A 17 16.46 20.71 -7.04
C ASN A 17 16.60 21.17 -5.58
N GLY A 18 16.14 20.35 -4.63
CA GLY A 18 16.19 20.65 -3.21
C GLY A 18 17.61 20.62 -2.65
N LYS A 19 17.86 21.36 -1.56
CA LYS A 19 19.16 21.34 -0.87
C LYS A 19 19.45 20.01 -0.15
N TYR A 20 18.41 19.22 0.13
CA TYR A 20 18.47 18.00 0.95
C TYR A 20 17.63 16.86 0.35
N PRO A 21 17.91 16.40 -0.88
CA PRO A 21 17.05 15.45 -1.58
C PRO A 21 17.00 14.07 -0.88
N ARG A 22 18.11 13.64 -0.26
CA ARG A 22 18.18 12.36 0.45
C ARG A 22 17.41 12.38 1.77
N GLU A 23 17.46 13.49 2.49
CA GLU A 23 16.69 13.72 3.71
C GLU A 23 15.20 13.77 3.42
N SER A 24 14.79 14.44 2.33
CA SER A 24 13.40 14.47 1.88
C SER A 24 12.85 13.06 1.65
N VAL A 25 13.58 12.22 0.91
CA VAL A 25 13.17 10.82 0.66
C VAL A 25 13.15 10.01 1.96
N ARG A 26 14.17 10.12 2.81
CA ARG A 26 14.22 9.38 4.09
C ARG A 26 13.07 9.78 5.02
N THR A 27 12.75 11.07 5.07
CA THR A 27 11.65 11.60 5.87
C THR A 27 10.32 11.08 5.37
N MET A 28 10.05 11.16 4.05
CA MET A 28 8.83 10.63 3.45
C MET A 28 8.67 9.12 3.70
N ALA A 29 9.74 8.34 3.53
CA ALA A 29 9.72 6.90 3.82
C ALA A 29 9.39 6.59 5.29
N THR A 30 9.89 7.42 6.23
CA THR A 30 9.62 7.26 7.66
C THR A 30 8.16 7.59 7.99
N VAL A 31 7.65 8.68 7.45
CA VAL A 31 6.23 9.08 7.59
C VAL A 31 5.31 8.01 7.02
N ASN A 32 5.60 7.49 5.82
CA ASN A 32 4.78 6.46 5.18
C ASN A 32 4.72 5.17 6.01
N LYS A 33 5.86 4.72 6.56
CA LYS A 33 5.90 3.55 7.45
C LYS A 33 5.07 3.75 8.71
N ASN A 34 5.20 4.92 9.34
CA ASN A 34 4.42 5.23 10.54
C ASN A 34 2.92 5.27 10.25
N ALA A 35 2.51 5.88 9.13
CA ALA A 35 1.13 5.92 8.70
C ALA A 35 0.56 4.51 8.41
N GLN A 36 1.35 3.61 7.82
CA GLN A 36 0.96 2.21 7.63
C GLN A 36 0.78 1.45 8.95
N THR A 37 1.65 1.68 9.94
CA THR A 37 1.48 1.11 11.28
C THR A 37 0.17 1.59 11.91
N MET A 38 -0.15 2.88 11.80
CA MET A 38 -1.40 3.44 12.30
C MET A 38 -2.62 2.83 11.58
N LEU A 39 -2.56 2.62 10.27
CA LEU A 39 -3.63 1.94 9.51
C LEU A 39 -3.88 0.52 10.01
N LYS A 40 -2.83 -0.21 10.40
CA LYS A 40 -2.96 -1.56 10.96
C LYS A 40 -3.61 -1.55 12.35
N GLU A 41 -3.33 -0.53 13.16
CA GLU A 41 -3.83 -0.41 14.53
C GLU A 41 -5.27 0.13 14.59
N TYR A 42 -5.58 1.15 13.78
CA TYR A 42 -6.85 1.88 13.84
C TYR A 42 -7.81 1.54 12.68
N GLY A 43 -7.34 0.78 11.69
CA GLY A 43 -8.10 0.49 10.48
C GLY A 43 -8.15 1.69 9.51
N ARG A 44 -8.90 1.51 8.42
CA ARG A 44 -9.16 2.56 7.43
C ARG A 44 -10.43 3.32 7.77
N LEU A 45 -10.43 4.63 7.49
CA LEU A 45 -11.62 5.48 7.62
C LEU A 45 -12.74 5.05 6.64
N HIS A 46 -12.35 4.55 5.47
CA HIS A 46 -13.28 4.04 4.46
C HIS A 46 -12.97 2.58 4.13
N PRO A 47 -13.97 1.68 4.13
CA PRO A 47 -13.77 0.30 3.72
C PRO A 47 -13.44 0.26 2.23
N GLU A 48 -12.39 -0.48 1.87
CA GLU A 48 -12.07 -0.74 0.47
C GLU A 48 -13.19 -1.56 -0.17
N ARG A 49 -13.76 -1.03 -1.25
CA ARG A 49 -14.68 -1.76 -2.12
C ARG A 49 -13.90 -2.24 -3.32
N TYR A 50 -13.44 -3.49 -3.25
CA TYR A 50 -12.94 -4.19 -4.42
C TYR A 50 -14.11 -4.73 -5.22
N ASP A 51 -14.08 -4.54 -6.54
CA ASP A 51 -14.98 -5.25 -7.42
C ASP A 51 -14.66 -6.76 -7.35
N LYS A 52 -15.70 -7.58 -7.44
CA LYS A 52 -15.60 -9.05 -7.42
C LYS A 52 -16.27 -9.60 -8.67
N SER A 53 -16.08 -8.91 -9.79
CA SER A 53 -16.75 -9.20 -11.05
C SER A 53 -15.99 -10.26 -11.85
N THR A 54 -14.71 -10.48 -11.56
CA THR A 54 -13.87 -11.49 -12.22
C THR A 54 -13.39 -12.59 -11.28
N VAL A 55 -13.03 -13.74 -11.85
CA VAL A 55 -12.44 -14.86 -11.10
C VAL A 55 -11.14 -14.43 -10.41
N THR A 56 -10.29 -13.65 -11.10
CA THR A 56 -9.02 -13.14 -10.56
C THR A 56 -9.25 -12.29 -9.31
N GLU A 57 -10.21 -11.38 -9.33
CA GLU A 57 -10.55 -10.54 -8.16
C GLU A 57 -11.12 -11.36 -7.00
N VAL A 58 -11.97 -12.36 -7.29
CA VAL A 58 -12.52 -13.24 -6.26
C VAL A 58 -11.42 -14.06 -5.58
N VAL A 59 -10.44 -14.55 -6.36
CA VAL A 59 -9.27 -15.24 -5.82
C VAL A 59 -8.41 -14.29 -5.00
N ALA A 60 -8.12 -13.08 -5.51
CA ALA A 60 -7.35 -12.06 -4.78
C ALA A 60 -8.00 -11.69 -3.43
N ALA A 61 -9.33 -11.50 -3.41
CA ALA A 61 -10.08 -11.22 -2.18
C ALA A 61 -10.02 -12.40 -1.20
N SER A 62 -10.07 -13.64 -1.69
CA SER A 62 -9.93 -14.84 -0.85
C SER A 62 -8.54 -14.94 -0.23
N VAL A 63 -7.49 -14.64 -1.01
CA VAL A 63 -6.09 -14.62 -0.53
C VAL A 63 -5.88 -13.52 0.50
N LYS A 64 -6.43 -12.30 0.28
CA LYS A 64 -6.41 -11.22 1.27
C LYS A 64 -6.99 -11.69 2.62
N ASN A 65 -8.18 -12.29 2.59
CA ASN A 65 -8.83 -12.76 3.82
C ASN A 65 -8.01 -13.85 4.52
N ALA A 66 -7.40 -14.77 3.77
CA ALA A 66 -6.52 -15.79 4.34
C ALA A 66 -5.27 -15.18 5.00
N ALA A 67 -4.69 -14.15 4.39
CA ALA A 67 -3.52 -13.44 4.93
C ALA A 67 -3.86 -12.56 6.16
N GLU A 68 -5.10 -12.09 6.29
CA GLU A 68 -5.56 -11.40 7.51
C GLU A 68 -5.85 -12.40 8.64
N ALA A 69 -6.32 -13.60 8.31
CA ALA A 69 -6.67 -14.63 9.29
C ALA A 69 -5.48 -15.45 9.80
N MET A 70 -4.39 -15.51 9.04
CA MET A 70 -3.20 -16.31 9.34
C MET A 70 -1.94 -15.44 9.32
N ASP A 71 -0.86 -15.85 9.98
CA ASP A 71 0.41 -15.10 9.99
C ASP A 71 1.23 -15.31 8.69
N ILE A 72 0.62 -15.03 7.54
CA ILE A 72 1.28 -15.11 6.23
C ILE A 72 2.24 -13.94 6.06
N LYS A 73 3.53 -14.23 5.87
CA LYS A 73 4.57 -13.20 5.72
C LYS A 73 4.72 -12.68 4.30
N LEU A 74 4.30 -13.45 3.30
CA LEU A 74 4.49 -13.14 1.89
C LEU A 74 3.42 -13.81 1.02
N ILE A 75 2.90 -13.06 0.05
CA ILE A 75 2.06 -13.57 -1.04
C ILE A 75 2.86 -13.43 -2.33
N VAL A 76 2.89 -14.47 -3.16
CA VAL A 76 3.58 -14.47 -4.45
C VAL A 76 2.53 -14.57 -5.56
N ALA A 77 2.42 -13.52 -6.37
CA ALA A 77 1.55 -13.46 -7.54
C ALA A 77 2.41 -13.56 -8.82
N LEU A 78 2.26 -14.65 -9.56
CA LEU A 78 2.87 -14.82 -10.88
C LEU A 78 1.97 -14.15 -11.92
N THR A 79 2.41 -13.04 -12.50
CA THR A 79 1.62 -12.28 -13.46
C THR A 79 2.54 -11.56 -14.45
N GLU A 80 2.09 -11.44 -15.70
CA GLU A 80 2.80 -10.70 -16.76
C GLU A 80 2.29 -9.26 -16.87
N SER A 81 0.98 -9.05 -16.69
CA SER A 81 0.33 -7.74 -16.86
C SER A 81 0.18 -6.94 -15.55
N GLY A 82 0.35 -7.60 -14.40
CA GLY A 82 0.07 -6.98 -13.09
C GLY A 82 -1.41 -7.00 -12.69
N ASN A 83 -2.27 -7.70 -13.43
CA ASN A 83 -3.71 -7.77 -13.14
C ASN A 83 -4.08 -8.68 -11.94
N THR A 84 -3.11 -9.41 -11.40
CA THR A 84 -3.28 -10.35 -10.28
C THR A 84 -2.79 -9.72 -8.99
#